data_AF-A0AAE1K3R1-F1
#
_entry.id   AF-A0AAE1K3R1-F1
#
_cell.length_a   1.000
_cell.length_b   1.000
_cell.length_c   1.000
_cell.angle_alpha   90.00
_cell.angle_beta   90.00
_cell.angle_gamma   90.00
#
_symmetry.space_group_name_H-M   'P 1'
#
loop_
_entity.id
_entity.type
_entity.pdbx_description
1 polymer ?
#
loop_
_entity_poly.entity_id
_entity_poly.type
_entity_poly.pdbx_seq_one_letter_code
_entity_poly.pdbx_strand_id
1 'polypeptide(L)'
;MAETQRVVVHVGMDVGTSTSCSWRDPLSLVTSFSPSTPTPTLGLPRLSYSGRDALGNCRWDGCANVKIGLYEGATSFGNMIASFNTNTNAWVAQYVYKRLRFLNNRYVSQVAALVFLAVWHGLHSGYYACFFMEFVVMNFERDLSTFVKQYPRLVSILNAGPLKYIKFVVLKVYVIVFMGYCLGPFVLLKLHRWWNFYYSLFFSGHLLFAGWPLYAPAVKAVLKTVAGERVRIEKKDDEKIK
;
A
#
# COMPACT_ATOMS: atom_id res chain seq x y z
N MET A 1 26.08 59.35 -31.76
CA MET A 1 24.87 58.55 -32.06
C MET A 1 25.29 57.09 -32.00
N ALA A 2 24.74 56.19 -31.19
CA ALA A 2 23.49 56.19 -30.47
C ALA A 2 23.66 55.43 -29.13
N GLU A 3 22.97 55.96 -28.13
CA GLU A 3 22.72 55.42 -26.81
C GLU A 3 21.82 54.18 -26.94
N THR A 4 22.23 53.03 -26.39
CA THR A 4 21.37 51.84 -26.34
C THR A 4 21.10 51.51 -24.87
N GLN A 5 19.93 51.96 -24.39
CA GLN A 5 19.40 51.60 -23.08
C GLN A 5 19.27 50.08 -22.97
N ARG A 6 19.94 49.49 -21.97
CA ARG A 6 19.63 48.12 -21.54
C ARG A 6 18.36 48.15 -20.72
N VAL A 7 17.29 47.57 -21.28
CA VAL A 7 16.06 47.28 -20.54
C VAL A 7 16.37 46.18 -19.52
N VAL A 8 16.41 46.55 -18.25
CA VAL A 8 16.45 45.59 -17.13
C VAL A 8 15.02 45.11 -16.91
N VAL A 9 14.73 43.86 -17.30
CA VAL A 9 13.47 43.21 -16.93
C VAL A 9 13.60 42.72 -15.49
N HIS A 10 13.08 43.52 -14.55
CA HIS A 10 12.84 43.06 -13.19
C HIS A 10 11.71 42.02 -13.22
N VAL A 11 12.06 40.74 -13.10
CA VAL A 11 11.09 39.70 -12.72
C VAL A 11 10.88 39.83 -11.22
N GLY A 12 9.90 40.64 -10.83
CA GLY A 12 9.39 40.67 -9.47
C GLY A 12 8.74 39.32 -9.15
N MET A 13 9.31 38.56 -8.21
CA MET A 13 8.59 37.49 -7.53
C MET A 13 7.59 38.16 -6.57
N ASP A 14 6.36 38.38 -7.04
CA ASP A 14 5.25 38.63 -6.14
C ASP A 14 4.98 37.35 -5.35
N VAL A 15 5.44 37.34 -4.10
CA VAL A 15 5.06 36.35 -3.09
C VAL A 15 3.62 36.64 -2.67
N GLY A 16 2.68 36.33 -3.57
CA GLY A 16 1.25 36.37 -3.31
C GLY A 16 0.82 35.13 -2.53
N THR A 17 0.61 35.28 -1.23
CA THR A 17 -0.04 34.30 -0.34
C THR A 17 -1.53 34.16 -0.69
N SER A 18 -1.85 33.64 -1.87
CA SER A 18 -3.22 33.34 -2.27
C SER A 18 -3.65 31.99 -1.69
N THR A 19 -4.43 32.04 -0.61
CA THR A 19 -4.86 30.89 0.20
C THR A 19 -6.20 30.28 -0.25
N SER A 20 -6.58 30.36 -1.52
CA SER A 20 -7.80 29.70 -2.00
C SER A 20 -7.52 28.31 -2.60
N CYS A 21 -8.12 27.27 -1.99
CA CYS A 21 -8.18 25.92 -2.58
C CYS A 21 -9.32 25.88 -3.60
N SER A 22 -9.15 26.55 -4.75
CA SER A 22 -10.05 26.40 -5.90
C SER A 22 -9.38 25.52 -6.95
N TRP A 23 -10.16 24.68 -7.63
CA TRP A 23 -9.72 24.02 -8.85
C TRP A 23 -9.37 25.12 -9.87
N ARG A 24 -8.12 25.15 -10.32
CA ARG A 24 -7.72 26.00 -11.44
C ARG A 24 -7.86 25.18 -12.72
N ASP A 25 -8.87 25.49 -13.52
CA ASP A 25 -8.92 25.09 -14.92
C ASP A 25 -7.81 25.86 -15.68
N PRO A 26 -6.96 25.20 -16.49
CA PRO A 26 -5.90 25.89 -17.22
C PRO A 26 -6.39 26.80 -18.37
N LEU A 27 -7.70 27.03 -18.53
CA LEU A 27 -8.28 27.72 -19.69
C LEU A 27 -9.20 28.92 -19.40
N SER A 28 -9.31 29.41 -18.16
CA SER A 28 -10.10 30.62 -17.87
C SER A 28 -9.20 31.82 -17.55
N LEU A 29 -8.83 32.56 -18.59
CA LEU A 29 -8.41 33.95 -18.48
C LEU A 29 -9.62 34.80 -18.03
N VAL A 30 -9.36 35.68 -17.06
CA VAL A 30 -10.19 36.82 -16.64
C VAL A 30 -11.49 36.47 -15.89
N THR A 31 -11.47 36.70 -14.58
CA THR A 31 -12.38 37.67 -13.92
C THR A 31 -11.93 37.86 -12.47
N SER A 32 -11.61 39.11 -12.13
CA SER A 32 -11.24 39.54 -10.79
C SER A 32 -12.47 39.55 -9.88
N PHE A 33 -12.40 38.89 -8.72
CA PHE A 33 -13.29 39.19 -7.59
C PHE A 33 -12.53 39.07 -6.26
N SER A 34 -12.66 40.13 -5.44
CA SER A 34 -12.02 40.34 -4.13
C SER A 34 -12.63 39.43 -3.04
N PRO A 35 -11.93 39.14 -1.91
CA PRO A 35 -12.20 37.97 -1.11
C PRO A 35 -13.26 38.25 -0.04
N SER A 36 -14.31 37.45 -0.03
CA SER A 36 -15.02 37.12 1.20
C SER A 36 -14.96 35.61 1.37
N THR A 37 -14.62 35.21 2.60
CA THR A 37 -14.63 33.84 3.14
C THR A 37 -15.29 32.78 2.25
N PRO A 38 -14.58 31.69 1.88
CA PRO A 38 -15.19 30.67 1.05
C PRO A 38 -16.25 29.94 1.87
N THR A 39 -17.51 30.38 1.74
CA THR A 39 -18.68 29.54 2.00
C THR A 39 -18.54 28.32 1.10
N PRO A 40 -18.44 27.12 1.68
CA PRO A 40 -18.10 25.94 0.92
C PRO A 40 -19.36 25.44 0.21
N THR A 41 -19.55 25.87 -1.03
CA THR A 41 -20.63 25.44 -1.90
C THR A 41 -20.55 23.93 -2.12
N LEU A 42 -21.72 23.29 -2.05
CA LEU A 42 -21.94 21.85 -2.13
C LEU A 42 -21.65 21.35 -3.56
N GLY A 43 -20.38 21.27 -3.94
CA GLY A 43 -19.93 20.70 -5.21
C GLY A 43 -18.93 19.56 -4.99
N LEU A 44 -18.84 18.67 -5.99
CA LEU A 44 -17.86 17.56 -6.09
C LEU A 44 -16.43 17.88 -5.63
N PRO A 45 -15.88 19.12 -5.77
CA PRO A 45 -14.58 19.48 -5.22
C PRO A 45 -14.41 19.21 -3.72
N ARG A 46 -15.48 19.26 -2.93
CA ARG A 46 -15.44 19.07 -1.48
C ARG A 46 -15.14 17.63 -1.07
N LEU A 47 -15.47 16.65 -1.91
CA LEU A 47 -15.23 15.23 -1.64
C LEU A 47 -13.76 14.84 -1.87
N SER A 48 -13.13 15.45 -2.88
CA SER A 48 -11.71 15.22 -3.16
C SER A 48 -10.79 16.01 -2.23
N TYR A 49 -11.28 17.08 -1.60
CA TYR A 49 -10.51 17.88 -0.66
C TYR A 49 -10.32 17.16 0.68
N SER A 50 -9.07 16.94 1.05
CA SER A 50 -8.64 16.20 2.25
C SER A 50 -7.88 17.06 3.25
N GLY A 51 -7.96 18.40 3.12
CA GLY A 51 -7.31 19.37 4.01
C GLY A 51 -6.06 20.01 3.39
N ARG A 52 -5.18 20.54 4.24
CA ARG A 52 -3.89 21.10 3.81
C ARG A 52 -2.73 20.26 4.33
N ASP A 53 -1.63 20.23 3.56
CA ASP A 53 -0.38 19.63 4.03
C ASP A 53 0.35 20.55 5.03
N ALA A 54 1.47 20.07 5.58
CA ALA A 54 2.30 20.85 6.50
C ALA A 54 2.94 22.10 5.86
N LEU A 55 2.90 22.21 4.53
CA LEU A 55 3.40 23.32 3.73
C LEU A 55 2.26 24.29 3.33
N GLY A 56 1.03 24.05 3.78
CA GLY A 56 -0.15 24.86 3.50
C GLY A 56 -0.83 24.58 2.15
N ASN A 57 -0.36 23.62 1.36
CA ASN A 57 -0.93 23.26 0.07
C ASN A 57 -2.22 22.44 0.26
N CYS A 58 -3.19 22.70 -0.59
CA CYS A 58 -4.46 21.96 -0.64
C CYS A 58 -4.23 20.52 -1.07
N ARG A 59 -4.64 19.55 -0.25
CA ARG A 59 -4.60 18.13 -0.59
C ARG A 59 -5.91 17.74 -1.26
N TRP A 60 -5.80 17.10 -2.41
CA TRP A 60 -6.91 16.66 -3.24
C TRP A 60 -6.94 15.12 -3.37
N ASP A 61 -6.54 14.40 -2.31
CA ASP A 61 -6.46 12.94 -2.28
C ASP A 61 -7.65 12.26 -1.59
N GLY A 62 -8.72 13.01 -1.27
CA GLY A 62 -9.91 12.47 -0.59
C GLY A 62 -10.59 11.32 -1.32
N CYS A 63 -10.63 11.39 -2.66
CA CYS A 63 -11.17 10.34 -3.53
C CYS A 63 -10.08 9.47 -4.18
N ALA A 64 -8.80 9.66 -3.83
CA ALA A 64 -7.70 8.93 -4.46
C ALA A 64 -7.65 7.48 -3.92
N ASN A 65 -8.02 6.52 -4.76
CA ASN A 65 -8.09 5.13 -4.35
C ASN A 65 -6.77 4.35 -4.56
N VAL A 66 -5.82 4.93 -5.28
CA VAL A 66 -4.52 4.32 -5.60
C VAL A 66 -3.38 5.28 -5.25
N LYS A 67 -2.36 4.77 -4.55
CA LYS A 67 -1.12 5.50 -4.25
C LYS A 67 -0.03 5.05 -5.22
N ILE A 68 0.15 5.79 -6.31
CA ILE A 68 1.06 5.44 -7.42
C ILE A 68 2.50 5.21 -6.93
N GLY A 69 3.06 6.15 -6.15
CA GLY A 69 4.43 6.01 -5.64
C GLY A 69 4.61 4.79 -4.71
N LEU A 70 3.58 4.43 -3.94
CA LEU A 70 3.62 3.22 -3.12
C LEU A 70 3.49 1.95 -3.98
N TYR A 71 2.63 1.98 -5.00
CA TYR A 71 2.42 0.87 -5.93
C TYR A 71 3.69 0.56 -6.72
N GLU A 72 4.36 1.57 -7.27
CA GLU A 72 5.61 1.41 -8.01
C GLU A 72 6.76 0.97 -7.10
N GLY A 73 6.87 1.56 -5.90
CA GLY A 73 7.88 1.20 -4.90
C GLY A 73 7.59 -0.07 -4.09
N ALA A 74 6.42 -0.70 -4.24
CA ALA A 74 6.05 -1.86 -3.44
C ALA A 74 6.94 -3.07 -3.73
N THR A 75 7.67 -3.50 -2.69
CA THR A 75 8.51 -4.72 -2.66
C THR A 75 7.96 -5.78 -1.70
N SER A 76 6.79 -5.54 -1.11
CA SER A 76 6.06 -6.48 -0.25
C SER A 76 4.61 -6.59 -0.69
N PHE A 77 3.96 -7.73 -0.42
CA PHE A 77 2.52 -7.90 -0.68
C PHE A 77 1.72 -6.90 0.12
N GLY A 78 2.06 -6.70 1.40
CA GLY A 78 1.36 -5.74 2.25
C GLY A 78 1.37 -4.32 1.67
N ASN A 79 2.51 -3.85 1.16
CA ASN A 79 2.58 -2.51 0.55
C ASN A 79 1.85 -2.45 -0.79
N MET A 80 1.89 -3.53 -1.59
CA MET A 80 1.14 -3.61 -2.84
C MET A 80 -0.37 -3.54 -2.56
N ILE A 81 -0.85 -4.30 -1.58
CA ILE A 81 -2.25 -4.32 -1.17
C ILE A 81 -2.69 -2.96 -0.62
N ALA A 82 -1.88 -2.36 0.24
CA ALA A 82 -2.17 -1.06 0.81
C ALA A 82 -2.11 0.10 -0.21
N SER A 83 -1.46 -0.10 -1.35
CA SER A 83 -1.36 0.91 -2.40
C SER A 83 -2.62 1.00 -3.26
N PHE A 84 -3.36 -0.10 -3.39
CA PHE A 84 -4.65 -0.13 -4.05
C PHE A 84 -5.78 -0.01 -3.02
N ASN A 85 -6.92 0.46 -3.49
CA ASN A 85 -8.15 0.61 -2.71
C ASN A 85 -7.95 1.24 -1.32
N THR A 86 -7.16 2.32 -1.26
CA THR A 86 -6.70 2.91 0.01
C THR A 86 -7.87 3.30 0.91
N ASN A 87 -8.92 3.92 0.35
CA ASN A 87 -10.07 4.38 1.12
C ASN A 87 -10.86 3.22 1.71
N THR A 88 -11.08 2.14 0.93
CA THR A 88 -11.73 0.93 1.45
C THR A 88 -10.88 0.24 2.49
N ASN A 89 -9.57 0.11 2.27
CA ASN A 89 -8.66 -0.48 3.24
C ASN A 89 -8.65 0.31 4.56
N ALA A 90 -8.64 1.64 4.50
CA ALA A 90 -8.76 2.49 5.68
C ALA A 90 -10.12 2.34 6.38
N TRP A 91 -11.20 2.27 5.61
CA TRP A 91 -12.55 2.06 6.13
C TRP A 91 -12.67 0.69 6.81
N VAL A 92 -12.24 -0.39 6.17
CA VAL A 92 -12.26 -1.75 6.75
C VAL A 92 -11.39 -1.79 8.01
N ALA A 93 -10.22 -1.16 8.01
CA ALA A 93 -9.37 -1.11 9.19
C ALA A 93 -10.05 -0.39 10.37
N GLN A 94 -10.78 0.71 10.11
CA GLN A 94 -11.45 1.49 11.14
C GLN A 94 -12.77 0.87 11.62
N TYR A 95 -13.57 0.35 10.70
CA TYR A 95 -14.96 -0.05 10.98
C TYR A 95 -15.13 -1.55 11.16
N VAL A 96 -14.28 -2.38 10.56
CA VAL A 96 -14.34 -3.84 10.71
C VAL A 96 -13.26 -4.27 11.69
N TYR A 97 -11.98 -4.08 11.35
CA TYR A 97 -10.87 -4.62 12.15
C TYR A 97 -10.84 -4.09 13.59
N LYS A 98 -10.96 -2.77 13.81
CA LYS A 98 -10.97 -2.19 15.17
C LYS A 98 -12.22 -2.58 15.97
N ARG A 99 -13.36 -2.75 15.32
CA ARG A 99 -14.60 -3.17 16.01
C ARG A 99 -14.54 -4.64 16.41
N LEU A 100 -13.87 -5.49 15.64
CA LEU A 100 -13.62 -6.90 16.00
C LEU A 100 -12.48 -7.10 17.02
N ARG A 101 -11.98 -6.03 17.66
CA ARG A 101 -10.94 -6.15 18.71
C ARG A 101 -11.45 -6.88 19.96
N PHE A 102 -12.77 -6.99 20.15
CA PHE A 102 -13.35 -7.75 21.27
C PHE A 102 -13.01 -9.24 21.25
N LEU A 103 -12.67 -9.82 20.09
CA LEU A 103 -12.30 -11.23 19.98
C LEU A 103 -10.90 -11.57 20.52
N ASN A 104 -10.12 -10.56 20.95
CA ASN A 104 -8.77 -10.70 21.51
C ASN A 104 -7.79 -11.56 20.67
N ASN A 105 -8.06 -11.76 19.38
CA ASN A 105 -7.20 -12.54 18.49
C ASN A 105 -7.00 -11.82 17.15
N ARG A 106 -5.75 -11.39 16.91
CA ARG A 106 -5.32 -10.69 15.70
C ARG A 106 -5.61 -11.47 14.41
N TYR A 107 -5.45 -12.79 14.43
CA TYR A 107 -5.67 -13.62 13.25
C TYR A 107 -7.14 -13.68 12.89
N VAL A 108 -8.01 -13.82 13.89
CA VAL A 108 -9.47 -13.83 13.68
C VAL A 108 -9.95 -12.49 13.14
N SER A 109 -9.48 -11.36 13.69
CA SER A 109 -9.83 -10.04 13.18
C SER A 109 -9.34 -9.81 11.74
N GLN A 110 -8.17 -10.35 11.37
CA GLN A 110 -7.67 -10.27 9.99
C GLN A 110 -8.49 -11.14 9.03
N VAL A 111 -8.78 -12.39 9.39
CA VAL A 111 -9.61 -13.29 8.57
C VAL A 111 -11.01 -12.71 8.39
N ALA A 112 -11.62 -12.20 9.47
CA ALA A 112 -12.94 -11.57 9.40
C ALA A 112 -12.96 -10.34 8.48
N ALA A 113 -11.91 -9.51 8.52
CA ALA A 113 -11.77 -8.38 7.59
C ALA A 113 -11.71 -8.86 6.13
N LEU A 114 -10.89 -9.87 5.83
CA LEU A 114 -10.76 -10.42 4.48
C LEU A 114 -12.03 -11.13 3.99
N VAL A 115 -12.74 -11.85 4.87
CA VAL A 115 -14.05 -12.45 4.57
C VAL A 115 -15.08 -11.36 4.29
N PHE A 116 -15.08 -10.28 5.07
CA PHE A 116 -15.93 -9.14 4.80
C PHE A 116 -15.63 -8.53 3.43
N LEU A 117 -14.36 -8.35 3.05
CA LEU A 117 -14.00 -7.91 1.69
C LEU A 117 -14.51 -8.89 0.63
N ALA A 118 -14.39 -10.20 0.85
CA ALA A 118 -14.89 -11.21 -0.09
C ALA A 118 -16.40 -11.06 -0.32
N VAL A 119 -17.17 -10.98 0.76
CA VAL A 119 -18.63 -10.80 0.73
C VAL A 119 -19.02 -9.47 0.09
N TRP A 120 -18.27 -8.40 0.41
CA TRP A 120 -18.47 -7.07 -0.17
C TRP A 120 -18.28 -7.06 -1.69
N HIS A 121 -17.32 -7.82 -2.21
CA HIS A 121 -17.12 -7.98 -3.65
C HIS A 121 -18.17 -8.88 -4.31
N GLY A 122 -18.73 -9.85 -3.57
CA GLY A 122 -19.91 -10.61 -3.98
C GLY A 122 -19.88 -12.06 -3.48
N LEU A 123 -20.91 -12.83 -3.85
CA LEU A 123 -21.05 -14.24 -3.43
C LEU A 123 -20.37 -15.23 -4.39
N HIS A 124 -19.55 -14.76 -5.33
CA HIS A 124 -18.84 -15.62 -6.26
C HIS A 124 -17.64 -16.30 -5.60
N SER A 125 -17.49 -17.60 -5.86
CA SER A 125 -16.42 -18.45 -5.30
C SER A 125 -15.00 -17.88 -5.51
N GLY A 126 -14.75 -17.19 -6.62
CA GLY A 126 -13.44 -16.63 -6.95
C GLY A 126 -12.96 -15.55 -5.98
N TYR A 127 -13.87 -14.78 -5.38
CA TYR A 127 -13.50 -13.76 -4.39
C TYR A 127 -12.94 -14.43 -3.12
N TYR A 128 -13.62 -15.44 -2.60
CA TYR A 128 -13.17 -16.20 -1.44
C TYR A 128 -11.80 -16.85 -1.68
N ALA A 129 -11.58 -17.43 -2.85
CA ALA A 129 -10.28 -18.02 -3.21
C ALA A 129 -9.15 -16.98 -3.27
N CYS A 130 -9.41 -15.79 -3.84
CA CYS A 130 -8.45 -14.69 -3.88
C CYS A 130 -8.05 -14.22 -2.47
N PHE A 131 -9.04 -13.89 -1.63
CA PHE A 131 -8.79 -13.38 -0.28
C PHE A 131 -8.21 -14.45 0.66
N PHE A 132 -8.53 -15.73 0.44
CA PHE A 132 -7.87 -16.83 1.14
C PHE A 132 -6.37 -16.89 0.79
N MET A 133 -6.02 -16.83 -0.50
CA MET A 133 -4.62 -16.81 -0.91
C MET A 133 -3.88 -15.56 -0.41
N GLU A 134 -4.53 -14.40 -0.44
CA GLU A 134 -4.00 -13.17 0.13
C GLU A 134 -3.66 -13.35 1.63
N PHE A 135 -4.56 -13.97 2.41
CA PHE A 135 -4.31 -14.25 3.81
C PHE A 135 -3.06 -15.13 4.02
N VAL A 136 -2.94 -16.22 3.24
CA VAL A 136 -1.83 -17.16 3.33
C VAL A 136 -0.49 -16.48 2.99
N VAL A 137 -0.44 -15.74 1.88
CA VAL A 137 0.77 -15.01 1.45
C VAL A 137 1.15 -13.92 2.45
N MET A 138 0.17 -13.15 2.95
CA MET A 138 0.42 -12.12 3.95
C MET A 138 0.95 -12.70 5.27
N ASN A 139 0.46 -13.88 5.68
CA ASN A 139 0.96 -14.53 6.88
C ASN A 139 2.39 -15.05 6.71
N PHE A 140 2.68 -15.69 5.57
CA PHE A 140 4.03 -16.10 5.18
C PHE A 140 5.00 -14.91 5.20
N GLU A 141 4.66 -13.82 4.49
CA GLU A 141 5.55 -12.67 4.37
C GLU A 141 5.74 -11.97 5.72
N ARG A 142 4.71 -11.92 6.56
CA ARG A 142 4.84 -11.38 7.92
C ARG A 142 5.82 -12.17 8.77
N ASP A 143 5.74 -13.50 8.77
CA ASP A 143 6.67 -14.35 9.52
C ASP A 143 8.09 -14.24 8.96
N LEU A 144 8.25 -14.33 7.64
CA LEU A 144 9.56 -14.20 6.98
C LEU A 144 10.18 -12.82 7.24
N SER A 145 9.42 -11.74 7.07
CA SER A 145 9.90 -10.37 7.30
C SER A 145 10.29 -10.14 8.77
N THR A 146 9.48 -10.65 9.70
CA THR A 146 9.78 -10.57 11.15
C THR A 146 11.05 -11.32 11.49
N PHE A 147 11.24 -12.49 10.88
CA PHE A 147 12.42 -13.32 11.11
C PHE A 147 13.69 -12.70 10.48
N VAL A 148 13.63 -12.24 9.23
CA VAL A 148 14.77 -11.61 8.55
C VAL A 148 15.22 -10.33 9.27
N LYS A 149 14.28 -9.55 9.81
CA LYS A 149 14.60 -8.34 10.60
C LYS A 149 15.38 -8.61 11.89
N GLN A 150 15.33 -9.84 12.42
CA GLN A 150 16.11 -10.21 13.60
C GLN A 150 17.62 -10.35 13.30
N TYR A 151 18.01 -10.32 12.02
CA TYR A 151 19.41 -10.45 11.59
C TYR A 151 19.88 -9.13 10.96
N PRO A 152 20.31 -8.14 11.77
CA PRO A 152 20.71 -6.83 11.27
C PRO A 152 21.89 -6.91 10.29
N ARG A 153 22.83 -7.84 10.50
CA ARG A 153 23.97 -8.07 9.58
C ARG A 153 23.49 -8.44 8.17
N LEU A 154 22.55 -9.37 8.06
CA LEU A 154 21.98 -9.79 6.78
C LEU A 154 21.23 -8.63 6.12
N VAL A 155 20.41 -7.90 6.88
CA VAL A 155 19.66 -6.74 6.37
C VAL A 155 20.62 -5.66 5.86
N SER A 156 21.70 -5.38 6.58
CA SER A 156 22.72 -4.41 6.18
C SER A 156 23.42 -4.82 4.89
N ILE A 157 23.83 -6.09 4.74
CA ILE A 157 24.44 -6.61 3.51
C ILE A 157 23.47 -6.50 2.32
N LEU A 158 22.21 -6.91 2.52
CA LEU A 158 21.18 -6.87 1.48
C LEU A 158 20.80 -5.45 1.04
N ASN A 159 21.07 -4.44 1.87
CA ASN A 159 20.83 -3.04 1.56
C ASN A 159 22.11 -2.29 1.12
N ALA A 160 23.27 -2.95 1.10
CA ALA A 160 24.55 -2.34 0.74
C ALA A 160 24.79 -2.34 -0.77
N GLY A 161 25.43 -1.27 -1.25
CA GLY A 161 25.99 -1.19 -2.61
C GLY A 161 25.00 -1.55 -3.73
N PRO A 162 25.41 -2.34 -4.74
CA PRO A 162 24.55 -2.74 -5.86
C PRO A 162 23.49 -3.79 -5.47
N LEU A 163 23.68 -4.52 -4.36
CA LEU A 163 22.75 -5.57 -3.92
C LEU A 163 21.35 -5.01 -3.60
N LYS A 164 21.24 -3.75 -3.18
CA LYS A 164 19.95 -3.10 -2.93
C LYS A 164 19.06 -3.06 -4.17
N TYR A 165 19.65 -2.83 -5.35
CA TYR A 165 18.91 -2.77 -6.61
C TYR A 165 18.50 -4.16 -7.07
N ILE A 166 19.39 -5.14 -6.93
CA ILE A 166 19.08 -6.55 -7.22
C ILE A 166 17.94 -7.04 -6.32
N LYS A 167 18.03 -6.78 -5.01
CA LYS A 167 16.95 -7.06 -4.06
C LYS A 167 15.64 -6.39 -4.46
N PHE A 168 15.67 -5.13 -4.87
CA PHE A 168 14.47 -4.41 -5.31
C PHE A 168 13.84 -5.09 -6.51
N VAL A 169 14.61 -5.40 -7.56
CA VAL A 169 14.10 -6.07 -8.77
C VAL A 169 13.54 -7.45 -8.44
N VAL A 170 14.26 -8.26 -7.68
CA VAL A 170 13.82 -9.62 -7.28
C VAL A 170 12.51 -9.55 -6.49
N LEU A 171 12.44 -8.69 -5.47
CA LEU A 171 11.22 -8.53 -4.69
C LEU A 171 10.07 -7.95 -5.52
N LYS A 172 10.36 -7.08 -6.49
CA LYS A 172 9.34 -6.51 -7.37
C LYS A 172 8.73 -7.56 -8.29
N VAL A 173 9.58 -8.37 -8.93
CA VAL A 173 9.14 -9.50 -9.77
C VAL A 173 8.34 -10.50 -8.94
N TYR A 174 8.81 -10.83 -7.73
CA TYR A 174 8.10 -11.67 -6.77
C TYR A 174 6.68 -11.14 -6.49
N VAL A 175 6.56 -9.87 -6.12
CA VAL A 175 5.23 -9.28 -5.82
C VAL A 175 4.34 -9.29 -7.06
N ILE A 176 4.83 -8.91 -8.25
CA ILE A 176 4.01 -8.88 -9.46
C ILE A 176 3.50 -10.26 -9.85
N VAL A 177 4.38 -11.27 -9.88
CA VAL A 177 4.03 -12.64 -10.30
C VAL A 177 3.01 -13.26 -9.34
N PHE A 178 3.29 -13.22 -8.04
CA PHE A 178 2.44 -13.86 -7.06
C PHE A 178 1.18 -13.03 -6.74
N MET A 179 1.18 -11.71 -6.97
CA MET A 179 -0.04 -10.90 -6.94
C MET A 179 -0.98 -11.31 -8.08
N GLY A 180 -0.44 -11.52 -9.29
CA GLY A 180 -1.20 -12.08 -10.41
C GLY A 180 -1.77 -13.47 -10.09
N TYR A 181 -1.00 -14.31 -9.40
CA TYR A 181 -1.47 -15.62 -8.93
C TYR A 181 -2.66 -15.52 -7.96
N CYS A 182 -2.63 -14.56 -7.04
CA CYS A 182 -3.73 -14.32 -6.09
C CYS A 182 -4.98 -13.74 -6.79
N LEU A 183 -4.78 -12.82 -7.75
CA LEU A 183 -5.87 -12.15 -8.47
C LEU A 183 -6.52 -13.01 -9.57
N GLY A 184 -5.87 -14.08 -10.04
CA GLY A 184 -6.43 -15.01 -11.04
C GLY A 184 -7.89 -15.43 -10.76
N PRO A 185 -8.22 -16.01 -9.59
CA PRO A 185 -9.60 -16.37 -9.24
C PRO A 185 -10.54 -15.17 -9.10
N PHE A 186 -10.01 -14.01 -8.69
CA PHE A 186 -10.80 -12.77 -8.58
C PHE A 186 -11.37 -12.35 -9.93
N VAL A 187 -10.61 -12.54 -11.02
CA VAL A 187 -11.04 -12.23 -12.39
C VAL A 187 -11.93 -13.33 -12.98
N LEU A 188 -11.63 -14.59 -12.70
CA LEU A 188 -12.33 -15.73 -13.31
C LEU A 188 -13.71 -16.04 -12.69
N LEU A 189 -13.92 -15.67 -11.41
CA LEU A 189 -15.15 -15.71 -10.61
C LEU A 189 -15.78 -17.11 -10.36
N LYS A 190 -15.86 -17.95 -11.40
CA LYS A 190 -16.50 -19.28 -11.40
C LYS A 190 -15.50 -20.38 -11.02
N LEU A 191 -15.93 -21.28 -10.13
CA LEU A 191 -15.14 -22.40 -9.60
C LEU A 191 -14.36 -23.16 -10.66
N HIS A 192 -15.04 -23.72 -11.66
CA HIS A 192 -14.38 -24.50 -12.71
C HIS A 192 -13.28 -23.73 -13.45
N ARG A 193 -13.45 -22.41 -13.68
CA ARG A 193 -12.48 -21.60 -14.41
C ARG A 193 -11.24 -21.31 -13.57
N TRP A 194 -11.42 -20.85 -12.33
CA TRP A 194 -10.27 -20.54 -11.48
C TRP A 194 -9.57 -21.78 -10.95
N TRP A 195 -10.29 -22.89 -10.81
CA TRP A 195 -9.69 -24.19 -10.47
C TRP A 195 -8.75 -24.67 -11.56
N ASN A 196 -9.17 -24.63 -12.83
CA ASN A 196 -8.32 -24.98 -13.97
C ASN A 196 -7.09 -24.08 -14.08
N PHE A 197 -7.22 -22.79 -13.74
CA PHE A 197 -6.09 -21.86 -13.68
C PHE A 197 -5.04 -22.26 -12.62
N TYR A 198 -5.47 -22.70 -11.43
CA TYR A 198 -4.51 -23.18 -10.43
C TYR A 198 -3.93 -24.55 -10.76
N TYR A 199 -4.73 -25.41 -11.41
CA TYR A 199 -4.29 -26.71 -11.88
C TYR A 199 -3.19 -26.58 -12.93
N SER A 200 -3.31 -25.66 -13.90
CA SER A 200 -2.27 -25.44 -14.93
C SER A 200 -0.96 -24.91 -14.35
N LEU A 201 -1.00 -24.32 -13.16
CA LEU A 201 0.17 -23.86 -12.40
C LEU A 201 0.60 -24.86 -11.32
N PHE A 202 0.06 -26.09 -11.35
CA PHE A 202 0.35 -27.18 -10.41
C PHE A 202 0.17 -26.80 -8.94
N PHE A 203 -0.73 -25.85 -8.64
CA PHE A 203 -0.89 -25.28 -7.30
C PHE A 203 0.41 -24.78 -6.67
N SER A 204 1.41 -24.41 -7.47
CA SER A 204 2.75 -24.00 -7.03
C SER A 204 2.75 -22.91 -5.98
N GLY A 205 1.93 -21.86 -6.14
CA GLY A 205 1.78 -20.81 -5.14
C GLY A 205 1.17 -21.31 -3.83
N HIS A 206 0.19 -22.22 -3.88
CA HIS A 206 -0.38 -22.82 -2.67
C HIS A 206 0.66 -23.68 -1.95
N LEU A 207 1.39 -24.52 -2.67
CA LEU A 207 2.44 -25.36 -2.10
C LEU A 207 3.56 -24.54 -1.47
N LEU A 208 3.99 -23.47 -2.13
CA LEU A 208 4.99 -22.54 -1.61
C LEU A 208 4.47 -21.87 -0.32
N PHE A 209 3.38 -21.11 -0.38
CA PHE A 209 2.98 -20.27 0.75
C PHE A 209 2.27 -21.03 1.87
N ALA A 210 1.35 -21.94 1.54
CA ALA A 210 0.64 -22.74 2.55
C ALA A 210 1.54 -23.83 3.13
N GLY A 211 2.54 -24.30 2.36
CA GLY A 211 3.57 -25.23 2.85
C GLY A 211 4.60 -24.59 3.78
N TRP A 212 4.62 -23.26 3.93
CA TRP A 212 5.58 -22.55 4.78
C TRP A 212 5.78 -23.18 6.15
N PRO A 213 4.75 -23.54 6.94
CA PRO A 213 4.96 -24.11 8.27
C PRO A 213 5.83 -25.38 8.27
N LEU A 214 5.81 -26.16 7.18
CA LEU A 214 6.57 -27.41 7.05
C LEU A 214 8.07 -27.15 6.85
N TYR A 215 8.42 -26.22 5.97
CA TYR A 215 9.83 -25.95 5.62
C TYR A 215 10.41 -24.70 6.31
N ALA A 216 9.58 -23.90 7.00
CA ALA A 216 9.98 -22.80 7.86
C ALA A 216 11.10 -23.17 8.85
N PRO A 217 11.06 -24.29 9.60
CA PRO A 217 12.14 -24.61 10.53
C PRO A 217 13.48 -24.81 9.82
N ALA A 218 13.48 -25.47 8.66
CA ALA A 218 14.69 -25.66 7.85
C ALA A 218 15.24 -24.32 7.34
N VAL A 219 14.38 -23.46 6.79
CA VAL A 219 14.77 -22.13 6.31
C VAL A 219 15.30 -21.26 7.45
N LYS A 220 14.63 -21.29 8.62
CA LYS A 220 15.07 -20.56 9.82
C LYS A 220 16.42 -21.08 10.33
N ALA A 221 16.68 -22.38 10.25
CA ALA A 221 17.96 -22.98 10.63
C ALA A 221 19.09 -22.55 9.67
N VAL A 222 18.88 -22.61 8.36
CA VAL A 222 19.85 -22.16 7.35
C VAL A 222 20.13 -20.66 7.46
N LEU A 223 19.09 -19.84 7.63
CA LEU A 223 19.28 -18.41 7.85
C LEU A 223 20.07 -18.13 9.13
N LYS A 224 19.86 -18.90 10.20
CA LYS A 224 20.64 -18.77 11.43
C LYS A 224 22.13 -19.09 11.20
N THR A 225 22.45 -20.13 10.42
CA THR A 225 23.85 -20.48 10.13
C THR A 225 24.52 -19.43 9.24
N VAL A 226 23.80 -18.88 8.27
CA VAL A 226 24.34 -17.87 7.33
C VAL A 226 24.43 -16.47 7.95
N ALA A 227 23.40 -16.05 8.69
CA ALA A 227 23.27 -14.68 9.18
C ALA A 227 23.88 -14.44 10.57
N GLY A 228 24.20 -15.51 11.31
CA GLY A 228 24.89 -15.45 12.59
C GLY A 228 23.97 -15.04 13.75
N GLU A 229 24.43 -14.08 14.56
CA GLU A 229 23.75 -13.71 15.80
C GLU A 229 22.43 -12.97 15.54
N ARG A 230 21.38 -13.42 16.24
CA ARG A 230 20.04 -12.82 16.20
C ARG A 230 19.92 -11.75 17.27
N VAL A 231 19.39 -10.59 16.91
CA VAL A 231 18.92 -9.62 17.89
C VAL A 231 17.49 -9.99 18.27
N ARG A 232 17.23 -10.19 19.56
CA ARG A 232 15.84 -10.25 20.04
C ARG A 232 15.26 -8.85 19.90
N ILE A 233 14.35 -8.69 18.95
CA ILE A 233 13.48 -7.52 18.91
C ILE A 233 12.54 -7.68 20.10
N GLU A 234 12.81 -6.96 21.19
CA GLU A 234 11.84 -6.82 22.27
C GLU A 234 10.56 -6.24 21.67
N LYS A 235 9.46 -6.98 21.79
CA LYS A 235 8.14 -6.39 21.57
C LYS A 235 8.01 -5.33 22.65
N LYS A 236 8.25 -4.07 22.31
CA LYS A 236 7.82 -2.96 23.16
C LYS A 236 6.31 -3.09 23.25
N ASP A 237 5.84 -3.53 24.41
CA ASP A 237 4.47 -3.91 24.64
C ASP A 237 3.52 -2.82 24.15
N ASP A 238 2.40 -3.26 23.57
CA ASP A 238 1.20 -2.47 23.26
C ASP A 238 0.53 -1.97 24.57
N GLU A 239 1.31 -1.54 25.56
CA GLU A 239 0.89 -0.86 26.77
C GLU A 239 0.92 0.66 26.54
N LYS A 240 0.22 1.12 25.50
CA LYS A 240 -0.14 2.55 25.37
C LYS A 240 -1.35 2.80 24.49
N ILE A 241 -2.37 1.94 24.55
CA ILE A 241 -3.76 2.35 24.30
C ILE A 241 -4.63 1.58 25.30
N LYS A 242 -4.68 2.09 26.54
CA LYS A 242 -5.85 1.97 27.41
C LYS A 242 -6.99 2.79 26.80
#